data_AF-A0A970A0W2-F1
#
_entry.id   AF-A0A970A0W2-F1
#
_cell.length_a   1.000
_cell.length_b   1.000
_cell.length_c   1.000
_cell.angle_alpha   90.00
_cell.angle_beta   90.00
_cell.angle_gamma   90.00
#
_symmetry.space_group_name_H-M   'P 1'
#
loop_
_entity.id
_entity.type
_entity.pdbx_description
1 polymer ?
#
loop_
_entity_poly.entity_id
_entity_poly.type
_entity_poly.pdbx_seq_one_letter_code
_entity_poly.pdbx_strand_id
1 'polypeptide(L)'
;ADEMCLIMESVVAEGGGGTAKIPGYRIGGKTGTANKVVNGVYVDDTYSSFIGMVPMDDPQLAILLVVDSPKGVKFGSQTAAPGVKAILEETLRYLNVETSYSDEELEQIQSNMATIPGLVGESFSEAIGILGGADLVYQVLPPRAGDEDFTIVDQYPKPGEKVKKGTSVYLYWK
;
A
#
# COMPACT_ATOMS: atom_id res chain seq x y z
N ALA A 1 18.98 1.59 -24.11
CA ALA A 1 18.59 1.97 -22.73
C ALA A 1 17.26 1.32 -22.37
N ASP A 2 16.31 1.35 -23.29
CA ASP A 2 14.94 0.83 -23.13
C ASP A 2 14.90 -0.66 -22.75
N GLU A 3 15.74 -1.50 -23.37
CA GLU A 3 15.83 -2.92 -23.01
C GLU A 3 16.26 -3.14 -21.55
N MET A 4 17.23 -2.34 -21.07
CA MET A 4 17.61 -2.39 -19.65
C MET A 4 16.50 -1.89 -18.74
N CYS A 5 15.67 -0.95 -19.20
CA CYS A 5 14.53 -0.48 -18.45
C CYS A 5 13.51 -1.61 -18.26
N LEU A 6 13.17 -2.33 -19.33
CA LEU A 6 12.29 -3.50 -19.26
C LEU A 6 12.85 -4.61 -18.35
N ILE A 7 14.15 -4.88 -18.43
CA ILE A 7 14.80 -5.88 -17.57
C ILE A 7 14.77 -5.45 -16.10
N MET A 8 15.00 -4.17 -15.80
CA MET A 8 14.96 -3.69 -14.42
C MET A 8 13.54 -3.64 -13.86
N GLU A 9 12.54 -3.35 -14.69
CA GLU A 9 11.13 -3.42 -14.34
C GLU A 9 10.71 -4.84 -13.97
N SER A 10 11.12 -5.85 -14.75
CA SER A 10 10.79 -7.25 -14.45
C SER A 10 11.37 -7.73 -13.12
N VAL A 11 12.53 -7.24 -12.71
CA VAL A 11 13.11 -7.55 -11.38
C VAL A 11 12.22 -7.06 -10.23
N VAL A 12 11.50 -5.96 -10.41
CA VAL A 12 10.57 -5.44 -9.41
C VAL A 12 9.20 -6.10 -9.54
N ALA A 13 8.72 -6.33 -10.76
CA ALA A 13 7.41 -6.94 -11.00
C ALA A 13 7.36 -8.42 -10.59
N GLU A 14 8.40 -9.19 -10.92
CA GLU A 14 8.43 -10.66 -10.82
C GLU A 14 9.59 -11.19 -9.96
N GLY A 15 10.59 -10.35 -9.67
CA GLY A 15 11.83 -10.75 -9.03
C GLY A 15 11.96 -10.34 -7.56
N GLY A 16 13.22 -10.28 -7.09
CA GLY A 16 13.56 -9.95 -5.70
C GLY A 16 13.36 -8.48 -5.30
N GLY A 17 12.80 -7.64 -6.18
CA GLY A 17 12.57 -6.20 -5.94
C GLY A 17 11.13 -5.84 -5.58
N GLY A 18 10.20 -6.80 -5.47
CA GLY A 18 8.76 -6.51 -5.35
C GLY A 18 8.33 -5.63 -4.17
N THR A 19 9.12 -5.55 -3.11
CA THR A 19 8.88 -4.64 -1.97
C THR A 19 9.02 -3.16 -2.32
N ALA A 20 9.61 -2.85 -3.47
CA ALA A 20 9.67 -1.49 -4.02
C ALA A 20 8.46 -1.13 -4.91
N LYS A 21 7.53 -2.07 -5.19
CA LYS A 21 6.37 -1.82 -6.06
C LYS A 21 5.41 -0.81 -5.44
N ILE A 22 4.99 0.16 -6.25
CA ILE A 22 3.96 1.15 -5.94
C ILE A 22 2.89 1.05 -7.02
N PRO A 23 1.61 0.74 -6.67
CA PRO A 23 0.54 0.68 -7.65
C PRO A 23 0.39 1.96 -8.46
N GLY A 24 0.18 1.84 -9.76
CA GLY A 24 0.09 2.98 -10.67
C GLY A 24 1.44 3.58 -11.09
N TYR A 25 2.57 2.99 -10.71
CA TYR A 25 3.89 3.38 -11.20
C TYR A 25 4.67 2.18 -11.73
N ARG A 26 5.27 2.36 -12.91
CA ARG A 26 6.22 1.42 -13.50
C ARG A 26 7.58 1.65 -12.88
N ILE A 27 7.98 0.80 -11.95
CA ILE A 27 9.24 0.93 -11.20
C ILE A 27 10.17 -0.19 -11.61
N GLY A 28 11.41 0.18 -11.94
CA GLY A 28 12.48 -0.77 -12.17
C GLY A 28 13.59 -0.58 -11.17
N GLY A 29 14.29 -1.66 -10.85
CA GLY A 29 15.32 -1.58 -9.84
C GLY A 29 16.07 -2.87 -9.62
N LYS A 30 17.09 -2.78 -8.77
CA LYS A 30 17.90 -3.92 -8.39
C LYS A 30 18.29 -3.87 -6.93
N THR A 31 18.14 -5.01 -6.27
CA THR A 31 18.67 -5.25 -4.93
C THR A 31 20.14 -5.63 -4.98
N GLY A 32 20.91 -5.10 -4.03
CA GLY A 32 22.28 -5.50 -3.73
C GLY A 32 22.40 -5.93 -2.27
N THR A 33 23.19 -6.97 -2.00
CA THR A 33 23.57 -7.36 -0.65
C THR A 33 25.02 -7.82 -0.72
N ALA A 34 25.91 -7.04 -0.10
CA ALA A 34 27.35 -7.27 -0.18
C ALA A 34 27.93 -7.42 1.22
N ASN A 35 28.66 -8.50 1.47
CA ASN A 35 29.43 -8.66 2.71
C ASN A 35 30.51 -7.57 2.81
N LYS A 36 30.66 -7.01 4.01
CA LYS A 36 31.74 -6.06 4.29
C LYS A 36 33.08 -6.78 4.37
N VAL A 37 34.15 -6.04 4.13
CA VAL A 37 35.54 -6.51 4.28
C VAL A 37 36.18 -5.76 5.44
N VAL A 38 36.73 -6.50 6.41
CA VAL A 38 37.52 -5.96 7.52
C VAL A 38 38.85 -6.69 7.52
N ASN A 39 39.96 -5.96 7.44
CA ASN A 39 41.33 -6.50 7.40
C ASN A 39 41.53 -7.58 6.31
N GLY A 40 40.92 -7.39 5.14
CA GLY A 40 41.05 -8.31 4.00
C GLY A 40 40.18 -9.57 4.07
N VAL A 41 39.33 -9.70 5.09
CA VAL A 41 38.42 -10.84 5.26
C VAL A 41 36.97 -10.38 5.22
N TYR A 42 36.10 -11.14 4.56
CA TYR A 42 34.66 -10.90 4.61
C TYR A 42 34.11 -11.13 6.01
N VAL A 43 33.35 -10.17 6.51
CA VAL A 43 32.63 -10.30 7.78
C VAL A 43 31.14 -10.53 7.55
N ASP A 44 30.45 -10.95 8.59
CA ASP A 44 29.00 -11.21 8.55
C ASP A 44 28.17 -9.91 8.41
N ASP A 45 28.77 -8.74 8.64
CA ASP A 45 28.12 -7.46 8.33
C ASP A 45 27.97 -7.27 6.82
N THR A 46 26.89 -6.56 6.43
CA THR A 46 26.55 -6.35 5.02
C THR A 46 26.23 -4.89 4.74
N TYR A 47 26.46 -4.49 3.49
CA TYR A 47 25.77 -3.36 2.87
C TYR A 47 24.55 -3.90 2.13
N SER A 48 23.37 -3.44 2.53
CA SER A 48 22.11 -3.82 1.89
C SER A 48 21.61 -2.63 1.10
N SER A 49 21.39 -2.81 -0.20
CA SER A 49 21.12 -1.69 -1.09
C SER A 49 19.98 -1.97 -2.06
N PHE A 50 19.38 -0.89 -2.53
CA PHE A 50 18.44 -0.90 -3.62
C PHE A 50 18.63 0.34 -4.48
N ILE A 51 18.75 0.13 -5.79
CA ILE A 51 18.66 1.20 -6.78
C ILE A 51 17.32 1.07 -7.50
N GLY A 52 16.55 2.15 -7.56
CA GLY A 52 15.26 2.22 -8.24
C GLY A 52 15.19 3.40 -9.20
N MET A 53 14.48 3.21 -10.31
CA MET A 53 14.16 4.24 -11.31
C MET A 53 12.66 4.21 -11.61
N VAL A 54 12.08 5.38 -11.85
CA VAL A 54 10.63 5.54 -12.06
C VAL A 54 10.31 6.85 -12.81
N PRO A 55 9.24 6.86 -13.64
CA PRO A 55 8.61 5.72 -14.31
C PRO A 55 9.56 5.02 -15.32
N MET A 56 9.38 3.73 -15.61
CA MET A 56 10.32 3.01 -16.50
C MET A 56 10.14 3.27 -18.00
N ASP A 57 9.01 3.85 -18.39
CA ASP A 57 8.71 4.35 -19.73
C ASP A 57 9.29 5.75 -20.01
N ASP A 58 9.32 6.61 -18.99
CA ASP A 58 10.01 7.91 -19.02
C ASP A 58 10.69 8.17 -17.66
N PRO A 59 11.94 7.71 -17.42
CA PRO A 59 12.58 7.82 -16.11
C PRO A 59 12.82 9.27 -15.70
N GLN A 60 12.08 9.73 -14.68
CA GLN A 60 12.20 11.09 -14.13
C GLN A 60 13.02 11.12 -12.83
N LEU A 61 13.13 9.99 -12.14
CA LEU A 61 13.80 9.90 -10.86
C LEU A 61 14.58 8.59 -10.71
N ALA A 62 15.77 8.68 -10.13
CA ALA A 62 16.57 7.55 -9.70
C ALA A 62 16.98 7.71 -8.24
N ILE A 63 16.86 6.65 -7.44
CA ILE A 63 17.27 6.62 -6.03
C ILE A 63 18.15 5.40 -5.79
N LEU A 64 19.29 5.63 -5.14
CA LEU A 64 20.10 4.57 -4.51
C LEU A 64 20.01 4.74 -2.99
N LEU A 65 19.51 3.72 -2.30
CA LEU A 65 19.59 3.61 -0.84
C LEU A 65 20.55 2.51 -0.46
N VAL A 66 21.46 2.82 0.47
CA VAL A 66 22.37 1.86 1.08
C VAL A 66 22.16 1.89 2.59
N VAL A 67 21.84 0.73 3.16
CA VAL A 67 21.72 0.52 4.60
C VAL A 67 22.98 -0.15 5.07
N ASP A 68 23.63 0.50 6.03
CA ASP A 68 24.90 0.04 6.58
C ASP A 68 24.70 -0.85 7.81
N SER A 69 25.21 -2.08 7.77
CA SER A 69 25.07 -3.09 8.83
C SER A 69 23.63 -3.18 9.42
N PRO A 70 22.60 -3.50 8.60
CA PRO A 70 21.25 -3.64 9.12
C PRO A 70 21.16 -4.71 10.19
N LYS A 71 20.41 -4.43 11.26
CA LYS A 71 20.13 -5.38 12.33
C LYS A 71 18.96 -6.29 11.93
N GLY A 72 19.09 -7.59 12.20
CA GLY A 72 18.08 -8.58 11.84
C GLY A 72 18.22 -9.01 10.38
N VAL A 73 17.27 -8.65 9.52
CA VAL A 73 17.27 -9.07 8.11
C VAL A 73 18.31 -8.28 7.31
N LYS A 74 19.17 -8.99 6.58
CA LYS A 74 20.29 -8.40 5.82
C LYS A 74 20.03 -8.24 4.31
N PHE A 75 18.93 -8.77 3.80
CA PHE A 75 18.64 -8.69 2.37
C PHE A 75 18.19 -7.29 1.97
N GLY A 76 18.78 -6.74 0.90
CA GLY A 76 18.41 -5.44 0.34
C GLY A 76 16.93 -5.35 -0.03
N SER A 77 16.32 -6.47 -0.43
CA SER A 77 14.88 -6.58 -0.71
C SER A 77 13.99 -6.32 0.52
N GLN A 78 14.48 -6.56 1.73
CA GLN A 78 13.69 -6.41 2.96
C GLN A 78 14.12 -5.22 3.81
N THR A 79 15.19 -4.53 3.40
CA THR A 79 15.76 -3.38 4.13
C THR A 79 15.74 -2.12 3.28
N ALA A 80 16.58 -2.05 2.25
CA ALA A 80 16.72 -0.87 1.40
C ALA A 80 15.52 -0.66 0.46
N ALA A 81 14.97 -1.72 -0.13
CA ALA A 81 13.86 -1.59 -1.08
C ALA A 81 12.59 -0.96 -0.46
N PRO A 82 12.12 -1.36 0.75
CA PRO A 82 11.03 -0.66 1.45
C PRO A 82 11.35 0.81 1.76
N GLY A 83 12.61 1.13 2.10
CA GLY A 83 13.03 2.51 2.33
C GLY A 83 12.93 3.37 1.06
N VAL A 84 13.37 2.83 -0.09
CA VAL A 84 13.20 3.52 -1.39
C VAL A 84 11.73 3.68 -1.73
N LYS A 85 10.88 2.67 -1.49
CA LYS A 85 9.43 2.78 -1.69
C LYS A 85 8.84 3.97 -0.95
N ALA A 86 9.13 4.11 0.34
CA ALA A 86 8.59 5.20 1.16
C ALA A 86 9.00 6.58 0.62
N ILE A 87 10.28 6.74 0.23
CA ILE A 87 10.77 8.01 -0.34
C ILE A 87 10.10 8.28 -1.70
N LEU A 88 9.93 7.26 -2.54
CA LEU A 88 9.27 7.40 -3.84
C LEU A 88 7.80 7.80 -3.70
N GLU A 89 7.04 7.19 -2.79
CA GLU A 89 5.62 7.51 -2.57
C GLU A 89 5.40 8.99 -2.23
N GLU A 90 6.29 9.57 -1.42
CA GLU A 90 6.24 11.00 -1.08
C GLU A 90 6.75 11.89 -2.22
N THR A 91 7.88 11.50 -2.85
CA THR A 91 8.53 12.31 -3.87
C THR A 91 7.71 12.38 -5.16
N LEU A 92 7.15 11.26 -5.61
CA LEU A 92 6.31 11.22 -6.81
C LEU A 92 5.05 12.07 -6.65
N ARG A 93 4.44 12.04 -5.45
CA ARG A 93 3.32 12.91 -5.11
C ARG A 93 3.73 14.38 -5.11
N TYR A 94 4.88 14.70 -4.53
CA TYR A 94 5.41 16.08 -4.50
C TYR A 94 5.70 16.62 -5.90
N LEU A 95 6.28 15.79 -6.77
CA LEU A 95 6.60 16.13 -8.15
C LEU A 95 5.38 16.05 -9.10
N ASN A 96 4.23 15.59 -8.59
CA ASN A 96 3.01 15.40 -9.36
C ASN A 96 3.22 14.53 -10.62
N VAL A 97 4.01 13.45 -10.47
CA VAL A 97 4.17 12.45 -11.52
C VAL A 97 2.85 11.70 -11.68
N GLU A 98 2.36 11.57 -12.91
CA GLU A 98 1.08 10.92 -13.16
C GLU A 98 1.14 9.41 -12.88
N THR A 99 0.06 8.88 -12.31
CA THR A 99 -0.11 7.44 -12.13
C THR A 99 -0.76 6.82 -13.35
N SER A 100 -0.23 5.68 -13.78
CA SER A 100 -0.81 4.84 -14.82
C SER A 100 -1.08 3.46 -14.24
N TYR A 101 -2.36 3.17 -13.96
CA TYR A 101 -2.79 1.86 -13.47
C TYR A 101 -2.97 0.89 -14.64
N SER A 102 -2.50 -0.35 -14.47
CA SER A 102 -2.86 -1.42 -15.40
C SER A 102 -4.31 -1.90 -15.17
N ASP A 103 -4.89 -2.59 -16.15
CA ASP A 103 -6.24 -3.17 -16.03
C ASP A 103 -6.35 -4.09 -14.81
N GLU A 104 -5.32 -4.90 -14.55
CA GLU A 104 -5.23 -5.77 -13.37
C GLU A 104 -5.23 -4.97 -12.05
N GLU A 105 -4.50 -3.85 -12.01
CA GLU A 105 -4.48 -2.98 -10.82
C GLU A 105 -5.84 -2.30 -10.62
N LEU A 106 -6.51 -1.89 -11.70
CA LEU A 106 -7.85 -1.32 -11.64
C LEU A 106 -8.88 -2.35 -11.14
N GLU A 107 -8.82 -3.59 -11.61
CA GLU A 107 -9.67 -4.69 -11.10
C GLU A 107 -9.40 -4.99 -9.63
N GLN A 108 -8.13 -4.98 -9.20
CA GLN A 108 -7.77 -5.15 -7.79
C GLN A 108 -8.27 -3.97 -6.94
N ILE A 109 -8.18 -2.74 -7.44
CA ILE A 109 -8.71 -1.57 -6.75
C ILE A 109 -10.25 -1.68 -6.63
N GLN A 110 -10.93 -2.07 -7.71
CA GLN A 110 -12.39 -2.18 -7.75
C GLN A 110 -12.92 -3.34 -6.89
N SER A 111 -12.27 -4.50 -6.92
CA SER A 111 -12.64 -5.67 -6.10
C SER A 111 -12.43 -5.44 -4.59
N ASN A 112 -11.51 -4.53 -4.25
CA ASN A 112 -11.28 -4.07 -2.88
C ASN A 112 -12.20 -2.91 -2.48
N MET A 113 -13.07 -2.42 -3.36
CA MET A 113 -14.09 -1.44 -3.02
C MET A 113 -15.41 -2.13 -2.62
N ALA A 114 -16.00 -1.65 -1.54
CA ALA A 114 -17.37 -1.92 -1.13
C ALA A 114 -18.20 -0.66 -1.33
N THR A 115 -19.49 -0.82 -1.66
CA THR A 115 -20.43 0.30 -1.72
C THR A 115 -21.05 0.46 -0.33
N ILE A 116 -21.09 1.68 0.18
CA ILE A 116 -21.74 1.96 1.45
C ILE A 116 -23.25 1.69 1.32
N PRO A 117 -23.81 0.73 2.07
CA PRO A 117 -25.25 0.51 2.10
C PRO A 117 -25.96 1.69 2.76
N GLY A 118 -27.22 1.93 2.38
CA GLY A 118 -28.09 2.86 3.09
C GLY A 118 -28.65 2.19 4.35
N LEU A 119 -28.25 2.68 5.51
CA LEU A 119 -28.58 2.16 6.84
C LEU A 119 -29.45 3.13 7.65
N VAL A 120 -29.72 4.33 7.13
CA VAL A 120 -30.59 5.32 7.79
C VAL A 120 -32.03 4.81 7.81
N GLY A 121 -32.60 4.70 9.02
CA GLY A 121 -33.94 4.17 9.25
C GLY A 121 -33.99 2.66 9.54
N GLU A 122 -32.87 1.95 9.36
CA GLU A 122 -32.77 0.52 9.68
C GLU A 122 -32.49 0.29 11.17
N SER A 123 -32.77 -0.93 11.64
CA SER A 123 -32.40 -1.37 12.98
C SER A 123 -30.89 -1.65 13.07
N PHE A 124 -30.30 -1.46 14.25
CA PHE A 124 -28.88 -1.71 14.49
C PHE A 124 -28.46 -3.15 14.15
N SER A 125 -29.28 -4.13 14.53
CA SER A 125 -29.09 -5.55 14.20
C SER A 125 -29.01 -5.82 12.68
N GLU A 126 -29.95 -5.27 11.89
CA GLU A 126 -29.95 -5.43 10.43
C GLU A 126 -28.76 -4.71 9.79
N ALA A 127 -28.44 -3.51 10.29
CA ALA A 127 -27.31 -2.73 9.80
C ALA A 127 -25.97 -3.45 9.99
N ILE A 128 -25.76 -4.15 11.11
CA ILE A 128 -24.56 -4.97 11.32
C ILE A 128 -24.51 -6.13 10.32
N GLY A 129 -25.64 -6.78 10.04
CA GLY A 129 -25.70 -7.87 9.06
C GLY A 129 -25.30 -7.40 7.65
N ILE A 130 -25.81 -6.24 7.24
CA ILE A 130 -25.51 -5.65 5.93
C ILE A 130 -24.05 -5.19 5.85
N LEU A 131 -23.53 -4.53 6.90
CA LEU A 131 -22.12 -4.10 6.96
C LEU A 131 -21.16 -5.28 6.99
N GLY A 132 -21.48 -6.33 7.75
CA GLY A 132 -20.70 -7.57 7.79
C GLY A 132 -20.66 -8.28 6.44
N GLY A 133 -21.77 -8.32 5.70
CA GLY A 133 -21.82 -8.86 4.34
C GLY A 133 -21.02 -8.06 3.31
N ALA A 134 -20.75 -6.79 3.60
CA ALA A 134 -19.96 -5.88 2.75
C ALA A 134 -18.47 -5.77 3.16
N ASP A 135 -18.02 -6.58 4.13
CA ASP A 135 -16.69 -6.49 4.76
C ASP A 135 -16.40 -5.09 5.33
N LEU A 136 -17.42 -4.40 5.85
CA LEU A 136 -17.28 -3.06 6.45
C LEU A 136 -17.27 -3.13 7.96
N VAL A 137 -16.47 -2.27 8.59
CA VAL A 137 -16.43 -2.12 10.04
C VAL A 137 -17.44 -1.05 10.43
N TYR A 138 -18.05 -1.15 11.61
CA TYR A 138 -18.95 -0.12 12.12
C TYR A 138 -18.39 0.54 13.39
N GLN A 139 -18.73 1.81 13.58
CA GLN A 139 -18.46 2.55 14.82
C GLN A 139 -19.69 3.35 15.23
N VAL A 140 -20.25 3.05 16.40
CA VAL A 140 -21.43 3.76 16.91
C VAL A 140 -20.99 5.02 17.67
N LEU A 141 -21.59 6.16 17.33
CA LEU A 141 -21.36 7.45 17.99
C LEU A 141 -22.70 8.12 18.36
N PRO A 142 -22.89 8.56 19.62
CA PRO A 142 -22.05 8.33 20.79
C PRO A 142 -22.02 6.85 21.23
N PRO A 143 -20.94 6.39 21.90
CA PRO A 143 -20.85 5.01 22.36
C PRO A 143 -21.94 4.72 23.39
N ARG A 144 -22.73 3.68 23.13
CA ARG A 144 -23.83 3.25 24.00
C ARG A 144 -23.43 1.94 24.69
N ALA A 145 -23.76 1.82 25.97
CA ALA A 145 -23.65 0.58 26.73
C ALA A 145 -25.07 0.05 26.98
N GLY A 146 -25.49 -0.99 26.25
CA GLY A 146 -26.78 -1.65 26.42
C GLY A 146 -27.23 -2.41 25.16
N ASP A 147 -27.90 -3.55 25.35
CA ASP A 147 -28.36 -4.48 24.31
C ASP A 147 -29.69 -4.06 23.62
N GLU A 148 -30.09 -2.79 23.74
CA GLU A 148 -31.32 -2.30 23.11
C GLU A 148 -31.08 -1.91 21.65
N ASP A 149 -31.82 -2.55 20.74
CA ASP A 149 -31.86 -2.16 19.33
C ASP A 149 -32.33 -0.71 19.19
N PHE A 150 -31.57 0.08 18.43
CA PHE A 150 -31.89 1.47 18.12
C PHE A 150 -31.94 1.68 16.61
N THR A 151 -32.67 2.71 16.20
CA THR A 151 -32.75 3.12 14.80
C THR A 151 -31.62 4.07 14.48
N ILE A 152 -30.95 3.83 13.36
CA ILE A 152 -29.89 4.71 12.85
C ILE A 152 -30.53 5.96 12.27
N VAL A 153 -30.13 7.12 12.79
CA VAL A 153 -30.65 8.44 12.36
C VAL A 153 -29.75 9.04 11.29
N ASP A 154 -28.46 8.76 11.33
CA ASP A 154 -27.51 9.25 10.34
C ASP A 154 -26.32 8.29 10.21
N GLN A 155 -25.62 8.37 9.08
CA GLN A 155 -24.44 7.57 8.81
C GLN A 155 -23.37 8.38 8.08
N TYR A 156 -22.11 7.99 8.30
CA TYR A 156 -20.98 8.49 7.52
C TYR A 156 -19.99 7.35 7.25
N PRO A 157 -19.52 7.13 6.01
CA PRO A 157 -19.77 7.89 4.78
C PRO A 157 -21.20 7.74 4.20
N LYS A 158 -21.53 8.53 3.16
CA LYS A 158 -22.89 8.56 2.61
C LYS A 158 -23.24 7.26 1.87
N PRO A 159 -24.53 6.87 1.85
CA PRO A 159 -24.99 5.75 1.04
C PRO A 159 -24.58 5.89 -0.44
N GLY A 160 -24.13 4.80 -1.05
CA GLY A 160 -23.70 4.76 -2.45
C GLY A 160 -22.26 5.20 -2.71
N GLU A 161 -21.54 5.66 -1.68
CA GLU A 161 -20.12 5.97 -1.80
C GLU A 161 -19.29 4.68 -1.90
N LYS A 162 -18.26 4.68 -2.76
CA LYS A 162 -17.34 3.54 -2.89
C LYS A 162 -16.18 3.73 -1.93
N VAL A 163 -16.07 2.82 -0.97
CA VAL A 163 -15.01 2.83 0.04
C VAL A 163 -14.19 1.55 -0.03
N LYS A 164 -12.97 1.55 0.52
CA LYS A 164 -12.24 0.29 0.68
C LYS A 164 -12.96 -0.64 1.65
N LYS A 165 -12.96 -1.94 1.36
CA LYS A 165 -13.33 -2.97 2.34
C LYS A 165 -12.52 -2.77 3.64
N GLY A 166 -13.16 -2.91 4.78
CA GLY A 166 -12.60 -2.63 6.10
C GLY A 166 -12.66 -1.16 6.54
N THR A 167 -13.25 -0.26 5.75
CA THR A 167 -13.49 1.13 6.18
C THR A 167 -14.54 1.16 7.30
N SER A 168 -14.29 1.97 8.33
CA SER A 168 -15.24 2.20 9.42
C SER A 168 -16.39 3.09 8.97
N VAL A 169 -17.62 2.58 9.07
CA VAL A 169 -18.86 3.31 8.90
C VAL A 169 -19.34 3.79 10.26
N TYR A 170 -19.42 5.10 10.41
CA TYR A 170 -19.93 5.76 11.61
C TYR A 170 -21.46 5.77 11.56
N LEU A 171 -22.07 5.22 12.62
CA LEU A 171 -23.51 5.16 12.78
C LEU A 171 -23.92 6.09 13.92
N TYR A 172 -24.86 6.98 13.64
CA TYR A 172 -25.40 7.94 14.59
C TYR A 172 -26.83 7.56 14.98
N TRP A 173 -27.12 7.72 16.26
CA TRP A 173 -28.43 7.46 16.86
C TRP A 173 -28.87 8.66 17.69
N LYS A 174 -30.16 8.72 18.01
CA LYS A 174 -30.76 9.82 18.78
C LYS A 174 -31.05 9.41 20.21
#